data_AF-A0A0E9LYE5-F1
#
_entry.id   AF-A0A0E9LYE5-F1
#
_cell.length_a   1.000
_cell.length_b   1.000
_cell.length_c   1.000
_cell.angle_alpha   90.00
_cell.angle_beta   90.00
_cell.angle_gamma   90.00
#
_symmetry.space_group_name_H-M   'P 1'
#
loop_
_entity.id
_entity.type
_entity.pdbx_description
1 polymer ?
#
loop_
_entity_poly.entity_id
_entity_poly.type
_entity_poly.pdbx_seq_one_letter_code
_entity_poly.pdbx_strand_id
1 'polypeptide(L)'
;MRSVFLVVLIFGAAPLIQFIPLALLAAIAFKVGLDILDWSFIKRAHKISQKALYIMYGVLLVTVFVDLVIAVGLGIFLANMLTIEKLSHLQSFNLRMVSDRTVDTAPLEDNEKEIFDKIREQVYLFYLSGPMIFGVARAIQRERKNIAPCQHLILDLQDVTHLDTTVLLAIENMVDEALELGKSVYLVPGRKNVEKRLQKLELQQKIGEENIFRDRLSALRHVEALTH
;
A
#
# COMPACT_ATOMS: atom_id res chain seq x y z
N MET A 1 -28.67 33.85 23.41
CA MET A 1 -29.14 35.14 22.84
C MET A 1 -29.66 35.02 21.41
N ARG A 2 -28.91 34.46 20.44
CA ARG A 2 -29.37 34.32 19.03
C ARG A 2 -30.67 33.52 18.84
N SER A 3 -30.84 32.40 19.57
CA SER A 3 -32.07 31.60 19.50
C SER A 3 -33.28 32.32 20.11
N VAL A 4 -33.08 33.07 21.20
CA VAL A 4 -34.14 33.89 21.83
C VAL A 4 -34.55 35.03 20.90
N PHE A 5 -33.59 35.67 20.23
CA PHE A 5 -33.86 36.68 19.21
C PHE A 5 -34.65 36.11 18.03
N LEU A 6 -34.28 34.93 17.51
CA LEU A 6 -35.04 34.25 16.46
C LEU A 6 -36.47 33.92 16.90
N VAL A 7 -36.66 33.46 18.14
CA VAL A 7 -38.00 33.17 18.68
C VAL A 7 -38.84 34.46 18.76
N VAL A 8 -38.31 35.53 19.36
CA VAL A 8 -39.02 36.82 19.44
C VAL A 8 -39.33 37.38 18.05
N LEU A 9 -38.38 37.28 17.12
CA LEU A 9 -38.55 37.71 15.73
C LEU A 9 -39.64 36.89 15.03
N ILE A 10 -39.64 35.57 15.15
CA ILE A 10 -40.64 34.68 14.51
C ILE A 10 -42.03 34.95 15.08
N PHE A 11 -42.18 35.05 16.40
CA PHE A 11 -43.48 35.32 17.03
C PHE A 11 -43.99 36.75 16.73
N GLY A 12 -43.09 37.74 16.67
CA GLY A 12 -43.45 39.12 16.32
C GLY A 12 -43.74 39.33 14.84
N ALA A 13 -43.04 38.62 13.94
CA ALA A 13 -43.19 38.71 12.49
C ALA A 13 -44.17 37.67 11.91
N ALA A 14 -44.68 36.74 12.71
CA ALA A 14 -45.69 35.75 12.31
C ALA A 14 -46.84 36.33 11.46
N PRO A 15 -47.48 37.47 11.81
CA PRO A 15 -48.56 38.04 11.00
C PRO A 15 -48.10 38.66 9.66
N LEU A 16 -46.80 38.87 9.45
CA LEU A 16 -46.26 39.31 8.16
C LEU A 16 -45.87 38.11 7.27
N ILE A 17 -45.40 37.02 7.89
CA ILE A 17 -44.96 35.81 7.20
C ILE A 17 -46.08 35.17 6.36
N GLN A 18 -47.35 35.30 6.78
CA GLN A 18 -48.51 34.80 6.03
C GLN A 18 -48.67 35.42 4.63
N PHE A 19 -48.11 36.61 4.38
CA PHE A 19 -48.17 37.28 3.08
C PHE A 19 -47.05 36.86 2.13
N ILE A 20 -46.12 35.99 2.56
CA ILE A 20 -45.00 35.56 1.73
C ILE A 20 -45.53 34.62 0.64
N PRO A 21 -45.36 34.97 -0.65
CA PRO A 21 -45.80 34.11 -1.74
C PRO A 21 -44.99 32.81 -1.76
N LEU A 22 -45.66 31.67 -2.01
CA LEU A 22 -45.00 30.37 -2.13
C LEU A 22 -43.89 30.38 -3.20
N ALA A 23 -44.07 31.15 -4.27
CA ALA A 23 -43.08 31.33 -5.32
C ALA A 23 -41.76 31.91 -4.80
N LEU A 24 -41.80 32.81 -3.82
CA LEU A 24 -40.59 33.38 -3.21
C LEU A 24 -39.82 32.32 -2.42
N LEU A 25 -40.54 31.50 -1.64
CA LEU A 25 -39.94 30.39 -0.88
C LEU A 25 -39.31 29.35 -1.80
N ALA A 26 -40.00 28.99 -2.89
CA ALA A 26 -39.47 28.08 -3.90
C ALA A 26 -38.21 28.64 -4.58
N ALA A 27 -38.20 29.93 -4.91
CA ALA A 27 -37.03 30.60 -5.48
C ALA A 27 -35.83 30.59 -4.51
N ILE A 28 -36.07 30.85 -3.22
CA ILE A 28 -35.03 30.77 -2.19
C ILE A 28 -34.49 29.34 -2.07
N ALA A 29 -35.37 28.34 -1.97
CA ALA A 29 -34.97 26.93 -1.87
C ALA A 29 -34.16 26.49 -3.09
N PHE A 30 -34.57 26.88 -4.29
CA PHE A 30 -33.84 26.59 -5.53
C PHE A 30 -32.47 27.27 -5.55
N LYS A 31 -32.39 28.55 -5.21
CA LYS A 31 -31.12 29.29 -5.15
C LYS A 31 -30.16 28.67 -4.14
N VAL A 32 -30.64 28.33 -2.94
CA VAL A 32 -29.84 27.65 -1.92
C VAL A 32 -29.38 26.27 -2.38
N GLY A 33 -30.25 25.51 -3.06
CA GLY A 33 -29.88 24.23 -3.67
C GLY A 33 -28.75 24.37 -4.71
N LEU A 34 -28.79 25.42 -5.53
CA LEU A 34 -27.73 25.73 -6.50
C LEU A 34 -26.43 26.20 -5.83
N ASP A 35 -26.53 26.92 -4.72
CA ASP A 35 -25.36 27.38 -3.96
C ASP A 35 -24.62 26.24 -3.25
N ILE A 36 -25.36 25.21 -2.79
CA ILE A 36 -24.77 24.02 -2.17
C ILE A 36 -23.97 23.21 -3.19
N LEU A 37 -24.35 23.28 -4.48
CA LEU A 37 -23.67 22.55 -5.52
C LEU A 37 -22.32 23.21 -5.86
N ASP A 38 -21.22 22.51 -5.54
CA ASP A 38 -19.89 22.96 -5.94
C ASP A 38 -19.65 22.68 -7.44
N TRP A 39 -20.05 23.65 -8.26
CA TRP A 39 -19.82 23.67 -9.71
C TRP A 39 -18.34 23.54 -10.09
N SER A 40 -17.45 24.02 -9.22
CA SER A 40 -16.01 24.02 -9.39
C SER A 40 -15.47 22.59 -9.23
N PHE A 41 -15.97 21.87 -8.23
CA PHE A 41 -15.66 20.46 -7.98
C PHE A 41 -16.18 19.55 -9.10
N ILE A 42 -17.43 19.70 -9.55
CA ILE A 42 -18.02 18.86 -10.62
C ILE A 42 -17.21 18.98 -11.92
N LYS A 43 -16.81 20.21 -12.30
CA LYS A 43 -15.98 20.46 -13.50
C LYS A 43 -14.60 19.80 -13.38
N ARG A 44 -14.01 19.79 -12.18
CA ARG A 44 -12.68 19.21 -11.94
C ARG A 44 -12.68 17.73 -11.61
N ALA A 45 -13.80 17.16 -11.18
CA ALA A 45 -13.90 15.76 -10.75
C ALA A 45 -13.40 14.79 -11.82
N HIS A 46 -13.67 15.08 -13.10
CA HIS A 46 -13.21 14.30 -14.25
C HIS A 46 -11.67 14.22 -14.37
N LYS A 47 -10.94 15.25 -13.91
CA LYS A 47 -9.48 15.30 -13.95
C LYS A 47 -8.82 14.54 -12.79
N ILE A 48 -9.57 14.25 -11.73
CA ILE A 48 -9.03 13.64 -10.49
C ILE A 48 -9.07 12.12 -10.58
N SER A 49 -10.21 11.55 -10.99
CA SER A 49 -10.34 10.10 -11.21
C SER A 49 -11.63 9.79 -11.95
N GLN A 50 -11.54 9.08 -13.08
CA GLN A 50 -12.74 8.64 -13.81
C GLN A 50 -13.61 7.70 -12.98
N LYS A 51 -13.01 6.82 -12.17
CA LYS A 51 -13.75 5.93 -11.25
C LYS A 51 -14.58 6.71 -10.23
N ALA A 52 -13.97 7.71 -9.59
CA ALA A 52 -14.66 8.53 -8.58
C ALA A 52 -15.82 9.34 -9.17
N LEU A 53 -15.67 9.78 -10.42
CA LEU A 53 -16.71 10.49 -11.16
C LEU A 53 -17.96 9.62 -11.40
N TYR A 54 -17.78 8.39 -11.89
CA TYR A 54 -18.90 7.48 -12.11
C TYR A 54 -19.66 7.18 -10.82
N ILE A 55 -18.93 7.02 -9.71
CA ILE A 55 -19.53 6.80 -8.39
C ILE A 55 -20.33 8.04 -7.96
N MET A 56 -19.78 9.24 -8.12
CA MET A 56 -20.46 10.49 -7.79
C MET A 56 -21.77 10.66 -8.57
N TYR A 57 -21.74 10.47 -9.90
CA TYR A 57 -22.96 10.53 -10.71
C TYR A 57 -23.94 9.40 -10.41
N GLY A 58 -23.44 8.20 -10.13
CA GLY A 58 -24.27 7.07 -9.70
C GLY A 58 -25.05 7.40 -8.42
N VAL A 59 -24.36 7.90 -7.39
CA VAL A 59 -25.00 8.30 -6.12
C VAL A 59 -25.97 9.46 -6.33
N LEU A 60 -25.63 10.45 -7.16
CA LEU A 60 -26.52 11.55 -7.51
C LEU A 60 -27.81 11.05 -8.16
N LEU A 61 -27.70 10.17 -9.16
CA LEU A 61 -28.86 9.59 -9.85
C LEU A 61 -29.72 8.77 -8.89
N VAL A 62 -29.12 7.92 -8.05
CA VAL A 62 -29.87 7.15 -7.05
C VAL A 62 -30.59 8.07 -6.05
N THR A 63 -29.98 9.19 -5.67
CA THR A 63 -30.61 10.17 -4.76
C THR A 63 -31.87 10.80 -5.37
N VAL A 64 -31.83 11.11 -6.68
CA VAL A 64 -32.94 11.77 -7.38
C VAL A 64 -34.04 10.80 -7.78
N PHE A 65 -33.69 9.58 -8.21
CA PHE A 65 -34.63 8.61 -8.76
C PHE A 65 -35.15 7.58 -7.76
N VAL A 66 -34.44 7.36 -6.64
CA VAL A 66 -34.78 6.29 -5.68
C VAL A 66 -35.04 6.90 -4.30
N ASP A 67 -33.98 7.16 -3.54
CA ASP A 67 -34.07 7.69 -2.17
C ASP A 67 -32.69 8.13 -1.68
N LEU A 68 -32.66 9.18 -0.85
CA LEU A 68 -31.44 9.71 -0.26
C LEU A 68 -30.74 8.69 0.68
N VAL A 69 -31.49 7.93 1.47
CA VAL A 69 -30.92 6.96 2.44
C VAL A 69 -30.18 5.85 1.71
N ILE A 70 -30.77 5.32 0.64
CA ILE A 70 -30.16 4.28 -0.19
C ILE A 70 -28.90 4.82 -0.88
N ALA A 71 -28.98 6.03 -1.44
CA ALA A 71 -27.86 6.66 -2.11
C ALA A 71 -26.66 6.88 -1.17
N VAL A 72 -26.92 7.38 0.05
CA VAL A 72 -25.88 7.57 1.07
C VAL A 72 -25.24 6.23 1.45
N GLY A 73 -26.04 5.18 1.67
CA GLY A 73 -25.52 3.83 1.97
C GLY A 73 -24.61 3.30 0.87
N LEU A 74 -25.05 3.40 -0.39
CA LEU A 74 -24.26 2.99 -1.56
C LEU A 74 -22.95 3.80 -1.68
N GLY A 75 -23.02 5.12 -1.47
CA GLY A 75 -21.86 6.00 -1.53
C GLY A 75 -20.81 5.65 -0.49
N ILE A 76 -21.23 5.39 0.75
CA ILE A 76 -20.34 4.96 1.85
C ILE A 76 -19.69 3.61 1.53
N PHE A 77 -20.47 2.65 1.01
CA PHE A 77 -19.94 1.34 0.63
C PHE A 77 -18.86 1.45 -0.45
N LEU A 78 -19.12 2.20 -1.53
CA LEU A 78 -18.17 2.40 -2.62
C LEU A 78 -16.93 3.19 -2.16
N ALA A 79 -17.10 4.19 -1.30
CA ALA A 79 -15.99 4.95 -0.72
C ALA A 79 -15.08 4.06 0.14
N ASN A 80 -15.65 3.17 0.95
CA ASN A 80 -14.88 2.19 1.72
C ASN A 80 -14.11 1.23 0.80
N MET A 81 -14.75 0.71 -0.25
CA MET A 81 -14.09 -0.18 -1.20
C MET A 81 -12.90 0.50 -1.91
N LEU A 82 -13.08 1.74 -2.39
CA LEU A 82 -11.98 2.53 -2.96
C LEU A 82 -10.87 2.82 -1.95
N THR A 83 -11.24 3.03 -0.69
CA THR A 83 -10.25 3.25 0.39
C THR A 83 -9.42 2.00 0.62
N ILE A 84 -10.04 0.82 0.61
CA ILE A 84 -9.35 -0.46 0.72
C ILE A 84 -8.43 -0.68 -0.49
N GLU A 85 -8.90 -0.41 -1.72
CA GLU A 85 -8.08 -0.51 -2.95
C GLU A 85 -6.88 0.45 -2.88
N LYS A 86 -7.09 1.70 -2.45
CA LYS A 86 -6.01 2.69 -2.26
C LYS A 86 -5.02 2.26 -1.19
N LEU A 87 -5.49 1.77 -0.04
CA LEU A 87 -4.60 1.29 1.03
C LEU A 87 -3.81 0.05 0.57
N SER A 88 -4.43 -0.85 -0.18
CA SER A 88 -3.76 -2.00 -0.77
C SER A 88 -2.69 -1.58 -1.79
N HIS A 89 -2.93 -0.53 -2.57
CA HIS A 89 -1.92 0.02 -3.48
C HIS A 89 -0.85 0.83 -2.77
N LEU A 90 -1.17 1.55 -1.69
CA LEU A 90 -0.17 2.27 -0.90
C LEU A 90 0.74 1.32 -0.12
N GLN A 91 0.26 0.14 0.25
CA GLN A 91 1.12 -0.92 0.78
C GLN A 91 2.22 -1.29 -0.21
N SER A 92 2.00 -1.26 -1.54
CA SER A 92 3.07 -1.53 -2.50
C SER A 92 4.11 -0.40 -2.62
N PHE A 93 3.84 0.81 -2.11
CA PHE A 93 4.73 1.97 -2.26
C PHE A 93 5.69 2.21 -1.07
N ASN A 94 5.42 1.66 0.11
CA ASN A 94 6.36 1.70 1.26
C ASN A 94 7.16 0.39 1.45
N LEU A 95 7.01 -0.53 0.51
CA LEU A 95 7.73 -1.79 0.46
C LEU A 95 8.62 -1.73 -0.77
N ARG A 96 9.93 -1.45 -0.59
CA ARG A 96 10.87 -1.76 -1.68
C ARG A 96 11.14 -3.24 -1.57
N MET A 97 10.34 -4.04 -2.28
CA MET A 97 10.73 -5.36 -2.71
C MET A 97 11.49 -5.17 -4.00
N VAL A 98 12.80 -5.30 -3.92
CA VAL A 98 13.65 -5.27 -5.10
C VAL A 98 14.01 -6.70 -5.42
N SER A 99 13.49 -7.15 -6.54
CA SER A 99 13.66 -8.50 -7.05
C SER A 99 14.18 -8.38 -8.48
N ASP A 100 15.33 -7.73 -8.64
CA ASP A 100 15.87 -7.44 -9.96
C ASP A 100 17.37 -7.72 -10.07
N ARG A 101 17.76 -8.09 -11.29
CA ARG A 101 19.12 -8.26 -11.79
C ARG A 101 19.77 -6.93 -12.19
N THR A 102 19.08 -5.81 -11.95
CA THR A 102 19.54 -4.48 -12.30
C THR A 102 19.77 -3.64 -11.06
N VAL A 103 20.88 -2.89 -11.08
CA VAL A 103 21.40 -2.03 -10.01
C VAL A 103 20.46 -0.87 -9.61
N ASP A 104 19.35 -0.68 -10.31
CA ASP A 104 18.60 0.58 -10.30
C ASP A 104 17.52 0.67 -9.20
N THR A 105 17.27 -0.42 -8.47
CA THR A 105 16.15 -0.45 -7.51
C THR A 105 16.55 -0.74 -6.06
N ALA A 106 17.66 -1.45 -5.82
CA ALA A 106 18.22 -1.64 -4.47
C ALA A 106 19.10 -0.42 -4.11
N PRO A 107 19.02 0.12 -2.88
CA PRO A 107 19.89 1.20 -2.43
C PRO A 107 21.29 0.63 -2.14
N LEU A 108 22.00 0.24 -3.21
CA LEU A 108 23.38 -0.25 -3.16
C LEU A 108 24.34 0.94 -3.07
N GLU A 109 25.31 0.83 -2.18
CA GLU A 109 26.46 1.74 -2.14
C GLU A 109 27.40 1.48 -3.33
N ASP A 110 28.24 2.45 -3.72
CA ASP A 110 29.07 2.36 -4.94
C ASP A 110 30.00 1.13 -4.96
N ASN A 111 30.51 0.73 -3.80
CA ASN A 111 31.30 -0.49 -3.59
C ASN A 111 30.48 -1.78 -3.75
N GLU A 112 29.23 -1.80 -3.29
CA GLU A 112 28.31 -2.93 -3.43
C GLU A 112 27.86 -3.10 -4.88
N LYS A 113 27.64 -1.99 -5.60
CA LYS A 113 27.30 -1.99 -7.02
C LYS A 113 28.39 -2.65 -7.84
N GLU A 114 29.66 -2.28 -7.62
CA GLU A 114 30.78 -2.83 -8.37
C GLU A 114 30.89 -4.35 -8.22
N ILE A 115 30.68 -4.87 -7.01
CA ILE A 115 30.71 -6.31 -6.73
C ILE A 115 29.49 -6.99 -7.33
N PHE A 116 28.30 -6.42 -7.13
CA PHE A 116 27.05 -6.98 -7.64
C PHE A 116 27.06 -7.08 -9.16
N ASP A 117 27.57 -6.07 -9.87
CA ASP A 117 27.69 -6.08 -11.34
C ASP A 117 28.59 -7.22 -11.86
N LYS A 118 29.62 -7.62 -11.11
CA LYS A 118 30.50 -8.75 -11.47
C LYS A 118 29.81 -10.10 -11.34
N ILE A 119 28.91 -10.24 -10.36
CA ILE A 119 28.27 -11.53 -10.00
C ILE A 119 26.77 -11.61 -10.39
N ARG A 120 26.22 -10.57 -11.02
CA ARG A 120 24.78 -10.40 -11.31
C ARG A 120 24.14 -11.55 -12.10
N GLU A 121 24.92 -12.27 -12.91
CA GLU A 121 24.42 -13.39 -13.72
C GLU A 121 24.24 -14.67 -12.88
N GLN A 122 24.93 -14.77 -11.74
CA GLN A 122 24.96 -15.94 -10.87
C GLN A 122 24.20 -15.71 -9.56
N VAL A 123 23.99 -14.45 -9.18
CA VAL A 123 23.37 -14.03 -7.92
C VAL A 123 22.00 -13.40 -8.14
N TYR A 124 21.07 -13.75 -7.28
CA TYR A 124 19.79 -13.08 -7.14
C TYR A 124 19.76 -12.34 -5.80
N LEU A 125 19.76 -11.01 -5.81
CA LEU A 125 19.60 -10.19 -4.61
C LEU A 125 18.12 -9.91 -4.37
N PHE A 126 17.58 -10.49 -3.30
CA PHE A 126 16.22 -10.28 -2.84
C PHE A 126 16.23 -9.33 -1.64
N TYR A 127 16.03 -8.04 -1.93
CA TYR A 127 16.05 -6.99 -0.91
C TYR A 127 14.64 -6.61 -0.47
N LEU A 128 14.43 -6.62 0.84
CA LEU A 128 13.18 -6.20 1.49
C LEU A 128 13.45 -5.03 2.45
N SER A 129 12.66 -3.95 2.32
CA SER A 129 12.70 -2.83 3.26
C SER A 129 11.32 -2.38 3.73
N GLY A 130 11.26 -1.90 4.98
CA GLY A 130 10.04 -1.43 5.62
C GLY A 130 9.31 -2.49 6.47
N PRO A 131 8.07 -2.20 6.91
CA PRO A 131 7.28 -3.11 7.73
C PRO A 131 6.66 -4.24 6.88
N MET A 132 7.07 -5.48 7.14
CA MET A 132 6.60 -6.66 6.42
C MET A 132 5.33 -7.22 7.07
N ILE A 133 4.18 -6.89 6.47
CA ILE A 133 2.84 -7.33 6.85
C ILE A 133 2.21 -8.22 5.76
N PHE A 134 1.13 -8.93 6.08
CA PHE A 134 0.46 -9.94 5.22
C PHE A 134 0.33 -9.59 3.72
N GLY A 135 0.12 -8.32 3.37
CA GLY A 135 0.08 -7.85 1.98
C GLY A 135 1.35 -8.15 1.18
N VAL A 136 2.53 -8.14 1.82
CA VAL A 136 3.84 -8.41 1.19
C VAL A 136 4.03 -9.88 0.86
N ALA A 137 3.48 -10.78 1.69
CA ALA A 137 3.66 -12.22 1.51
C ALA A 137 3.21 -12.67 0.11
N ARG A 138 2.12 -12.10 -0.42
CA ARG A 138 1.66 -12.40 -1.79
C ARG A 138 2.60 -11.90 -2.88
N ALA A 139 3.29 -10.78 -2.65
CA ALA A 139 4.30 -10.27 -3.57
C ALA A 139 5.55 -11.16 -3.57
N ILE A 140 6.03 -11.58 -2.38
CA ILE A 140 7.15 -12.53 -2.23
C ILE A 140 6.84 -13.77 -3.06
N GLN A 141 5.64 -14.32 -2.91
CA GLN A 141 5.23 -15.54 -3.59
C GLN A 141 5.20 -15.43 -5.13
N ARG A 142 4.97 -14.22 -5.69
CA ARG A 142 4.95 -13.99 -7.14
C ARG A 142 6.37 -13.88 -7.71
N GLU A 143 7.26 -13.19 -7.00
CA GLU A 143 8.65 -13.01 -7.41
C GLU A 143 9.47 -14.32 -7.37
N ARG A 144 9.00 -15.33 -6.63
CA ARG A 144 9.62 -16.68 -6.62
C ARG A 144 9.88 -17.26 -8.00
N LYS A 145 9.01 -16.99 -8.99
CA LYS A 145 9.17 -17.52 -10.36
C LYS A 145 10.40 -16.98 -11.08
N ASN A 146 10.93 -15.83 -10.67
CA ASN A 146 12.10 -15.18 -11.28
C ASN A 146 13.44 -15.68 -10.67
N ILE A 147 13.39 -16.46 -9.58
CA ILE A 147 14.58 -17.01 -8.92
C ILE A 147 15.22 -18.12 -9.78
N ALA A 148 14.48 -18.70 -10.74
CA ALA A 148 14.86 -19.86 -11.54
C ALA A 148 16.28 -19.87 -12.16
N PRO A 149 16.86 -18.75 -12.66
CA PRO A 149 18.10 -18.80 -13.42
C PRO A 149 19.40 -18.51 -12.64
N CYS A 150 19.37 -18.37 -11.30
CA CYS A 150 20.56 -18.05 -10.50
C CYS A 150 21.03 -19.24 -9.62
N GLN A 151 22.34 -19.31 -9.33
CA GLN A 151 22.95 -20.32 -8.44
C GLN A 151 22.97 -19.89 -6.97
N HIS A 152 22.94 -18.58 -6.72
CA HIS A 152 23.04 -17.99 -5.40
C HIS A 152 21.89 -17.02 -5.14
N LEU A 153 21.27 -17.10 -3.95
CA LEU A 153 20.21 -16.21 -3.49
C LEU A 153 20.70 -15.44 -2.26
N ILE A 154 20.76 -14.11 -2.33
CA ILE A 154 21.04 -13.25 -1.19
C ILE A 154 19.72 -12.65 -0.71
N LEU A 155 19.29 -13.01 0.49
CA LEU A 155 18.11 -12.47 1.15
C LEU A 155 18.51 -11.33 2.09
N ASP A 156 18.32 -10.08 1.64
CA ASP A 156 18.64 -8.89 2.40
C ASP A 156 17.41 -8.35 3.15
N LEU A 157 17.44 -8.52 4.48
CA LEU A 157 16.43 -8.03 5.41
C LEU A 157 16.97 -6.90 6.30
N GLN A 158 18.10 -6.28 5.94
CA GLN A 158 18.78 -5.27 6.76
C GLN A 158 17.87 -4.10 7.15
N ASP A 159 17.01 -3.68 6.21
CA ASP A 159 16.09 -2.55 6.36
C ASP A 159 14.66 -2.95 6.74
N VAL A 160 14.44 -4.22 7.11
CA VAL A 160 13.14 -4.69 7.60
C VAL A 160 12.92 -4.22 9.03
N THR A 161 11.81 -3.52 9.27
CA THR A 161 11.50 -2.94 10.60
C THR A 161 10.65 -3.88 11.46
N HIS A 162 9.77 -4.65 10.82
CA HIS A 162 8.85 -5.58 11.45
C HIS A 162 8.58 -6.76 10.51
N LEU A 163 8.40 -7.95 11.07
CA LEU A 163 8.12 -9.17 10.31
C LEU A 163 6.96 -9.92 10.99
N ASP A 164 5.84 -10.05 10.28
CA ASP A 164 4.70 -10.84 10.74
C ASP A 164 4.85 -12.34 10.43
N THR A 165 4.04 -13.20 11.07
CA THR A 165 4.16 -14.65 10.90
C THR A 165 3.91 -15.10 9.46
N THR A 166 3.06 -14.40 8.71
CA THR A 166 2.72 -14.78 7.32
C THR A 166 3.91 -14.54 6.38
N VAL A 167 4.56 -13.38 6.51
CA VAL A 167 5.75 -13.07 5.73
C VAL A 167 6.91 -13.99 6.14
N LEU A 168 7.02 -14.33 7.42
CA LEU A 168 8.06 -15.23 7.91
C LEU A 168 7.95 -16.61 7.24
N LEU A 169 6.75 -17.17 7.18
CA LEU A 169 6.47 -18.42 6.47
C LEU A 169 6.67 -18.28 4.95
N ALA A 170 6.34 -17.13 4.36
CA ALA A 170 6.57 -16.91 2.94
C ALA A 170 8.08 -16.89 2.59
N ILE A 171 8.89 -16.28 3.45
CA ILE A 171 10.36 -16.31 3.36
C ILE A 171 10.88 -17.73 3.52
N GLU A 172 10.39 -18.47 4.52
CA GLU A 172 10.81 -19.87 4.73
C GLU A 172 10.55 -20.73 3.50
N ASN A 173 9.33 -20.68 2.96
CA ASN A 173 9.01 -21.44 1.75
C ASN A 173 9.89 -21.05 0.54
N MET A 174 10.28 -19.79 0.43
CA MET A 174 11.19 -19.33 -0.64
C MET A 174 12.61 -19.87 -0.45
N VAL A 175 13.08 -19.92 0.80
CA VAL A 175 14.38 -20.52 1.13
C VAL A 175 14.36 -22.02 0.87
N ASP A 176 13.32 -22.73 1.31
CA ASP A 176 13.15 -24.17 1.10
C ASP A 176 13.17 -24.51 -0.40
N GLU A 177 12.40 -23.77 -1.21
CA GLU A 177 12.36 -23.96 -2.66
C GLU A 177 13.72 -23.67 -3.32
N ALA A 178 14.44 -22.63 -2.86
CA ALA A 178 15.78 -22.34 -3.37
C ALA A 178 16.78 -23.47 -3.06
N LEU A 179 16.73 -24.02 -1.85
CA LEU A 179 17.57 -25.15 -1.43
C LEU A 179 17.20 -26.43 -2.19
N GLU A 180 15.91 -26.72 -2.40
CA GLU A 180 15.44 -27.85 -3.21
C GLU A 180 15.92 -27.77 -4.67
N LEU A 181 16.03 -26.55 -5.21
CA LEU A 181 16.61 -26.29 -6.53
C LEU A 181 18.15 -26.33 -6.56
N GLY A 182 18.79 -26.67 -5.43
CA GLY A 182 20.24 -26.80 -5.31
C GLY A 182 21.00 -25.47 -5.25
N LYS A 183 20.34 -24.38 -4.85
CA LYS A 183 20.94 -23.04 -4.78
C LYS A 183 21.50 -22.77 -3.40
N SER A 184 22.59 -22.02 -3.32
CA SER A 184 23.09 -21.52 -2.05
C SER A 184 22.29 -20.28 -1.64
N VAL A 185 21.76 -20.29 -0.41
CA VAL A 185 21.02 -19.16 0.16
C VAL A 185 21.92 -18.46 1.16
N TYR A 186 21.93 -17.14 1.14
CA TYR A 186 22.67 -16.29 2.08
C TYR A 186 21.72 -15.30 2.73
N LEU A 187 21.78 -15.15 4.05
CA LEU A 187 20.81 -14.38 4.83
C LEU A 187 21.47 -13.17 5.50
N VAL A 188 20.87 -11.99 5.35
CA VAL A 188 21.22 -10.78 6.11
C VAL A 188 20.02 -10.39 6.98
N PRO A 189 19.94 -10.84 8.26
CA PRO A 189 18.74 -10.74 9.09
C PRO A 189 18.43 -9.31 9.60
N GLY A 190 19.38 -8.38 9.48
CA GLY A 190 19.20 -6.98 9.83
C GLY A 190 19.03 -6.74 11.33
N ARG A 191 17.82 -6.31 11.74
CA ARG A 191 17.54 -5.91 13.12
C ARG A 191 17.35 -7.12 14.04
N LYS A 192 17.76 -6.98 15.32
CA LYS A 192 17.65 -8.05 16.35
C LYS A 192 16.22 -8.61 16.54
N ASN A 193 15.18 -7.80 16.34
CA ASN A 193 13.80 -8.26 16.44
C ASN A 193 13.39 -9.17 15.27
N VAL A 194 13.93 -8.91 14.08
CA VAL A 194 13.74 -9.73 12.87
C VAL A 194 14.56 -11.02 12.99
N GLU A 195 15.81 -10.92 13.41
CA GLU A 195 16.69 -12.07 13.67
C GLU A 195 16.05 -13.07 14.66
N LYS A 196 15.52 -12.59 15.79
CA LYS A 196 14.80 -13.43 16.77
C LYS A 196 13.55 -14.10 16.20
N ARG A 197 12.91 -13.51 15.19
CA ARG A 197 11.75 -14.12 14.51
C ARG A 197 12.23 -15.23 13.58
N LEU A 198 13.29 -14.99 12.81
CA LEU A 198 13.90 -15.97 11.90
C LEU A 198 14.43 -17.20 12.65
N GLN A 199 14.99 -17.01 13.85
CA GLN A 199 15.43 -18.10 14.73
C GLN A 199 14.30 -19.09 15.07
N LYS A 200 13.04 -18.65 15.10
CA LYS A 200 11.90 -19.52 15.44
C LYS A 200 11.52 -20.49 14.32
N LEU A 201 11.95 -20.25 13.08
CA LEU A 201 11.66 -21.11 11.94
C LEU A 201 12.83 -22.04 11.59
N GLU A 202 13.85 -22.13 12.45
CA GLU A 202 15.03 -22.98 12.22
C GLU A 202 15.73 -22.70 10.88
N LEU A 203 15.49 -21.52 10.27
CA LEU A 203 16.10 -21.10 9.01
C LEU A 203 17.63 -21.11 9.10
N GLN A 204 18.16 -20.82 10.28
CA GLN A 204 19.60 -20.86 10.53
C GLN A 204 20.17 -22.29 10.42
N GLN A 205 19.41 -23.31 10.81
CA GLN A 205 19.82 -24.71 10.66
C GLN A 205 19.74 -25.18 9.21
N LYS A 206 18.74 -24.67 8.46
CA LYS A 206 18.55 -25.01 7.04
C LYS A 206 19.63 -24.41 6.14
N ILE A 207 19.97 -23.14 6.38
CA ILE A 207 20.89 -22.38 5.52
C ILE A 207 22.36 -22.55 5.96
N GLY A 208 22.61 -22.92 7.23
CA GLY A 208 23.94 -22.96 7.83
C GLY A 208 24.35 -21.61 8.43
N GLU A 209 24.99 -21.63 9.60
CA GLU A 209 25.41 -20.40 10.29
C GLU A 209 26.48 -19.62 9.50
N GLU A 210 27.26 -20.32 8.67
CA GLU A 210 28.27 -19.77 7.78
C GLU A 210 27.71 -18.88 6.67
N ASN A 211 26.44 -19.07 6.33
CA ASN A 211 25.73 -18.34 5.28
C ASN A 211 24.89 -17.18 5.81
N ILE A 212 25.06 -16.83 7.10
CA ILE A 212 24.39 -15.69 7.75
C ILE A 212 25.40 -14.56 7.94
N PHE A 213 25.14 -13.42 7.31
CA PHE A 213 26.03 -12.26 7.32
C PHE A 213 25.44 -11.10 8.10
N ARG A 214 26.30 -10.24 8.65
CA ARG A 214 25.89 -9.05 9.41
C ARG A 214 25.42 -7.91 8.52
N ASP A 215 25.98 -7.82 7.32
CA ASP A 215 25.76 -6.75 6.36
C ASP A 215 25.77 -7.32 4.94
N ARG A 216 25.05 -6.63 4.04
CA ARG A 216 24.95 -7.02 2.64
C ARG A 216 26.30 -7.08 1.93
N LEU A 217 27.19 -6.14 2.19
CA LEU A 217 28.53 -6.08 1.56
C LEU A 217 29.34 -7.36 1.85
N SER A 218 29.31 -7.85 3.09
CA SER A 218 29.97 -9.10 3.47
C SER A 218 29.40 -10.31 2.73
N ALA A 219 28.07 -10.38 2.56
CA ALA A 219 27.43 -11.43 1.78
C ALA A 219 27.85 -11.37 0.30
N LEU A 220 27.83 -10.18 -0.32
CA LEU A 220 28.23 -10.00 -1.72
C LEU A 220 29.68 -10.43 -1.97
N ARG A 221 30.61 -10.05 -1.09
CA ARG A 221 32.03 -10.46 -1.19
C ARG A 221 32.23 -11.95 -1.05
N HIS A 222 31.47 -12.60 -0.16
CA HIS A 222 31.56 -14.03 0.02
C HIS A 222 31.15 -14.76 -1.27
N VAL A 223 30.06 -14.31 -1.91
CA VAL A 223 29.61 -14.92 -3.17
C VAL A 223 30.56 -14.61 -4.32
N GLU A 224 31.12 -13.40 -4.39
CA GLU A 224 32.19 -13.06 -5.35
C GLU A 224 33.38 -14.01 -5.24
N ALA A 225 33.81 -14.35 -4.03
CA ALA A 225 34.92 -15.27 -3.80
C ALA A 225 34.61 -16.74 -4.19
N LEU A 226 33.34 -17.13 -4.25
CA LEU A 226 32.90 -18.48 -4.68
C LEU A 226 32.69 -18.57 -6.20
N THR A 227 32.49 -17.43 -6.84
CA THR A 227 32.17 -17.30 -8.27
C THR A 227 33.46 -17.24 -9.14
N HIS A 228 34.62 -17.02 -8.50
CA HIS A 228 35.94 -16.94 -9.12
C HIS A 228 36.79 -18.18 -8.84
#